data_AF-A0A358D6N5-F1
#
_entry.id   AF-A0A358D6N5-F1
#
_cell.length_a   1.000
_cell.length_b   1.000
_cell.length_c   1.000
_cell.angle_alpha   90.00
_cell.angle_beta   90.00
_cell.angle_gamma   90.00
#
_symmetry.space_group_name_H-M   'P 1'
#
loop_
_entity.id
_entity.type
_entity.pdbx_description
1 polymer ?
#
loop_
_entity_poly.entity_id
_entity_poly.type
_entity_poly.pdbx_seq_one_letter_code
_entity_poly.pdbx_strand_id
1 'polypeptide(L)'
;RPGIDSDDLRDWQLLPTDPDWSGGFRETWEPGEASAHARLEAFLAEDLPDYAAERDRPDRAVTSRLSPHLRWGEISPHEIWHQTNARHAQGPHANAAQKFLAEVGWREFAWHILFHFP
;
A
#
# COMPACT_ATOMS: atom_id res chain seq x y z
N ARG A 1 -10.08 8.73 36.08
CA ARG A 1 -11.37 8.45 35.41
C ARG A 1 -11.61 6.97 35.57
N PRO A 2 -12.75 6.51 36.14
CA PRO A 2 -13.07 5.09 36.07
C PRO A 2 -13.12 4.71 34.58
N GLY A 3 -12.42 3.63 34.21
CA GLY A 3 -12.50 3.09 32.85
C GLY A 3 -13.94 2.70 32.58
N ILE A 4 -14.45 3.04 31.40
CA ILE A 4 -15.75 2.55 30.95
C ILE A 4 -15.56 1.07 30.65
N ASP A 5 -16.33 0.19 31.27
CA ASP A 5 -16.34 -1.23 30.92
C ASP A 5 -16.79 -1.38 29.46
N SER A 6 -16.00 -2.13 28.69
CA SER A 6 -16.25 -2.45 27.29
C SER A 6 -16.03 -3.94 27.09
N ASP A 7 -16.74 -4.51 26.12
CA ASP A 7 -16.54 -5.88 25.67
C ASP A 7 -15.12 -6.09 25.13
N ASP A 8 -14.61 -7.33 25.21
CA ASP A 8 -13.41 -7.75 24.51
C ASP A 8 -13.73 -7.95 23.03
N LEU A 9 -12.92 -7.36 22.15
CA LEU A 9 -13.12 -7.44 20.69
C LEU A 9 -13.12 -8.90 20.18
N ARG A 10 -12.40 -9.80 20.84
CA ARG A 10 -12.31 -11.22 20.44
C ARG A 10 -13.63 -11.96 20.63
N ASP A 11 -14.47 -11.51 21.55
CA ASP A 11 -15.76 -12.12 21.83
C ASP A 11 -16.75 -11.94 20.68
N TRP A 12 -16.49 -10.95 19.81
CA TRP A 12 -17.35 -10.63 18.68
C TRP A 12 -17.14 -11.56 17.48
N GLN A 13 -16.08 -12.39 17.50
CA GLN A 13 -15.81 -13.42 16.49
C GLN A 13 -15.91 -12.91 15.05
N LEU A 14 -15.36 -11.71 14.79
CA LEU A 14 -15.51 -10.99 13.53
C LEU A 14 -14.73 -11.61 12.35
N LEU A 15 -13.86 -12.58 12.63
CA LEU A 15 -13.03 -13.24 11.61
C LEU A 15 -13.66 -14.55 11.15
N PRO A 16 -13.47 -14.92 9.86
CA PRO A 16 -13.93 -16.21 9.34
C PRO A 16 -13.34 -17.39 10.14
N THR A 17 -14.15 -18.42 10.38
CA THR A 17 -13.75 -19.61 11.17
C THR A 17 -14.08 -20.93 10.46
N ASP A 18 -15.29 -21.08 9.90
CA ASP A 18 -15.70 -22.34 9.25
C ASP A 18 -16.45 -22.14 7.91
N PRO A 19 -15.78 -22.33 6.75
CA PRO A 19 -14.35 -22.48 6.61
C PRO A 19 -13.63 -21.14 6.78
N ASP A 20 -12.47 -21.16 7.43
CA ASP A 20 -11.55 -20.04 7.47
C ASP A 20 -10.85 -19.87 6.10
N TRP A 21 -11.56 -19.22 5.18
CA TRP A 21 -11.07 -18.91 3.85
C TRP A 21 -9.96 -17.83 3.83
N SER A 22 -9.65 -17.21 4.96
CA SER A 22 -8.77 -16.03 5.05
C SER A 22 -7.28 -16.38 5.23
N GLY A 23 -6.93 -17.65 5.39
CA GLY A 23 -5.56 -18.12 5.70
C GLY A 23 -4.48 -17.52 4.79
N GLY A 24 -4.67 -17.62 3.48
CA GLY A 24 -3.70 -17.08 2.51
C GLY A 24 -3.51 -15.56 2.61
N PHE A 25 -4.51 -14.81 3.09
CA PHE A 25 -4.35 -13.37 3.34
C PHE A 25 -3.46 -13.09 4.52
N ARG A 26 -3.55 -13.87 5.61
CA ARG A 26 -2.66 -13.71 6.77
C ARG A 26 -1.22 -14.08 6.46
N GLU A 27 -1.00 -15.03 5.55
CA GLU A 27 0.35 -15.39 5.09
C GLU A 27 0.95 -14.32 4.16
N THR A 28 0.09 -13.61 3.41
CA THR A 28 0.52 -12.71 2.33
C THR A 28 0.55 -11.24 2.75
N TRP A 29 -0.27 -10.86 3.73
CA TRP A 29 -0.54 -9.47 4.11
C TRP A 29 -0.52 -9.30 5.63
N GLU A 30 0.18 -8.26 6.06
CA GLU A 30 0.13 -7.74 7.42
C GLU A 30 -0.54 -6.36 7.38
N PRO A 31 -1.79 -6.21 7.86
CA PRO A 31 -2.45 -4.91 7.92
C PRO A 31 -1.80 -3.95 8.92
N GLY A 32 -1.88 -2.66 8.64
CA GLY A 32 -1.49 -1.59 9.56
C GLY A 32 -0.37 -0.69 9.05
N GLU A 33 -0.28 0.49 9.67
CA GLU A 33 0.65 1.56 9.30
C GLU A 33 2.12 1.09 9.32
N ALA A 34 2.56 0.39 10.36
CA ALA A 34 3.93 -0.11 10.45
C ALA A 34 4.33 -0.99 9.24
N SER A 35 3.44 -1.89 8.83
CA SER A 35 3.65 -2.75 7.65
C SER A 35 3.64 -1.93 6.35
N ALA A 36 2.75 -0.95 6.22
CA ALA A 36 2.69 -0.07 5.05
C ALA A 36 3.99 0.71 4.83
N HIS A 37 4.56 1.27 5.89
CA HIS A 37 5.84 2.00 5.83
C HIS A 37 6.99 1.04 5.52
N ALA A 38 7.06 -0.12 6.18
CA ALA A 38 8.08 -1.13 5.90
C ALA A 38 8.03 -1.58 4.42
N ARG A 39 6.82 -1.74 3.85
CA ARG A 39 6.65 -2.11 2.45
C ARG A 39 7.09 -1.00 1.51
N LEU A 40 6.78 0.27 1.80
CA LEU A 40 7.25 1.40 1.00
C LEU A 40 8.78 1.48 1.00
N GLU A 41 9.42 1.34 2.17
CA GLU A 41 10.88 1.33 2.30
C GLU A 41 11.52 0.24 1.44
N ALA A 42 11.04 -1.01 1.58
CA ALA A 42 11.54 -2.14 0.79
C ALA A 42 11.34 -1.91 -0.71
N PHE A 43 10.17 -1.42 -1.12
CA PHE A 43 9.90 -1.14 -2.53
C PHE A 43 10.85 -0.09 -3.11
N LEU A 44 11.09 1.01 -2.40
CA LEU A 44 11.99 2.07 -2.89
C LEU A 44 13.45 1.61 -2.94
N ALA A 45 13.88 0.78 -1.99
CA ALA A 45 15.26 0.29 -1.92
C ALA A 45 15.56 -0.83 -2.94
N GLU A 46 14.62 -1.76 -3.14
CA GLU A 46 14.90 -3.03 -3.82
C GLU A 46 14.16 -3.19 -5.16
N ASP A 47 12.87 -2.83 -5.19
CA ASP A 47 11.99 -3.15 -6.33
C ASP A 47 11.89 -2.01 -7.36
N LEU A 48 11.96 -0.75 -6.90
CA LEU A 48 11.83 0.44 -7.73
C LEU A 48 12.83 0.47 -8.91
N PRO A 49 14.11 0.05 -8.77
CA PRO A 49 15.05 0.02 -9.88
C PRO A 49 14.53 -0.70 -11.13
N ASP A 50 13.82 -1.82 -10.96
CA ASP A 50 13.32 -2.66 -12.05
C ASP A 50 11.87 -2.35 -12.43
N TYR A 51 11.15 -1.60 -11.58
CA TYR A 51 9.73 -1.28 -11.74
C TYR A 51 9.38 -0.76 -13.14
N ALA A 52 10.20 0.14 -13.71
CA ALA A 52 9.91 0.75 -15.00
C ALA A 52 9.87 -0.24 -16.17
N ALA A 53 10.62 -1.33 -16.08
CA ALA A 53 10.77 -2.34 -17.13
C ALA A 53 9.87 -3.55 -16.87
N GLU A 54 9.71 -3.95 -15.61
CA GLU A 54 9.10 -5.23 -15.25
C GLU A 54 7.68 -5.10 -14.68
N ARG A 55 7.12 -3.90 -14.48
CA ARG A 55 5.77 -3.73 -13.89
C ARG A 55 4.64 -4.45 -14.64
N ASP A 56 4.82 -4.68 -15.94
CA ASP A 56 3.83 -5.34 -16.80
C ASP A 56 3.99 -6.88 -16.78
N ARG A 57 4.92 -7.40 -15.96
CA ARG A 57 5.21 -8.83 -15.79
C ARG A 57 4.57 -9.36 -14.51
N PRO A 58 3.44 -10.08 -14.58
CA PRO A 58 2.75 -10.57 -13.39
C PRO A 58 3.53 -11.67 -12.64
N ASP A 59 4.48 -12.32 -13.29
CA ASP A 59 5.38 -13.30 -12.67
C ASP A 59 6.52 -12.66 -11.86
N ARG A 60 6.66 -11.33 -11.91
CA ARG A 60 7.71 -10.58 -11.21
C ARG A 60 7.11 -9.79 -10.05
N ALA A 61 7.69 -9.97 -8.87
CA ALA A 61 7.27 -9.28 -7.65
C ALA A 61 7.84 -7.85 -7.53
N VAL A 62 7.75 -7.04 -8.59
CA VAL A 62 8.40 -5.71 -8.66
C VAL A 62 7.46 -4.55 -8.37
N THR A 63 6.18 -4.79 -8.10
CA THR A 63 5.21 -3.72 -7.79
C THR A 63 5.21 -3.38 -6.31
N SER A 64 4.81 -2.16 -5.94
CA SER A 64 4.86 -1.71 -4.55
C SER A 64 3.98 -2.51 -3.59
N ARG A 65 2.92 -3.18 -4.08
CA ARG A 65 1.93 -3.87 -3.24
C ARG A 65 1.29 -2.96 -2.16
N LEU A 66 1.31 -1.63 -2.35
CA LEU A 66 0.77 -0.66 -1.40
C LEU A 66 -0.74 -0.39 -1.54
N SER A 67 -1.41 -0.98 -2.53
CA SER A 67 -2.83 -0.73 -2.80
C SER A 67 -3.78 -1.00 -1.60
N PRO A 68 -3.67 -2.10 -0.83
CA PRO A 68 -4.53 -2.29 0.35
C PRO A 68 -4.24 -1.26 1.45
N HIS A 69 -2.97 -0.94 1.70
CA HIS A 69 -2.57 0.07 2.68
C HIS A 69 -3.11 1.46 2.32
N LEU A 70 -3.02 1.86 1.05
CA LEU A 70 -3.57 3.11 0.52
C LEU A 70 -5.09 3.17 0.55
N ARG A 71 -5.78 2.02 0.45
CA ARG A 71 -7.23 1.95 0.53
C ARG A 71 -7.74 2.21 1.94
N TRP A 72 -7.02 1.71 2.95
CA TRP A 72 -7.39 1.86 4.36
C TRP A 72 -6.75 3.05 5.07
N GLY A 73 -5.97 3.86 4.35
CA GLY A 73 -5.33 5.05 4.93
C GLY A 73 -4.20 4.71 5.91
N GLU A 74 -3.63 3.52 5.79
CA GLU A 74 -2.49 3.06 6.59
C GLU A 74 -1.19 3.73 6.13
N ILE A 75 -1.18 4.36 4.96
CA ILE A 75 -0.12 5.26 4.50
C ILE A 75 -0.71 6.35 3.61
N SER A 76 -0.17 7.56 3.72
CA SER A 76 -0.62 8.72 2.95
C SER A 76 -0.03 8.71 1.52
N PRO A 77 -0.83 9.01 0.47
CA PRO A 77 -0.28 9.18 -0.89
C PRO A 77 0.71 10.37 -0.97
N HIS A 78 0.53 11.40 -0.15
CA HIS A 78 1.49 12.51 -0.07
C HIS A 78 2.82 12.06 0.53
N GLU A 79 2.79 11.18 1.52
CA GLU A 79 4.01 10.63 2.10
C GLU A 79 4.77 9.77 1.08
N ILE A 80 4.08 8.89 0.36
CA ILE A 80 4.66 8.13 -0.75
C ILE A 80 5.33 9.09 -1.76
N TRP A 81 4.63 10.17 -2.13
CA TRP A 81 5.13 11.17 -3.06
C TRP A 81 6.43 11.84 -2.56
N HIS A 82 6.44 12.29 -1.31
CA HIS A 82 7.58 12.96 -0.71
C HIS A 82 8.78 12.01 -0.55
N GLN A 83 8.57 10.81 -0.01
CA GLN A 83 9.65 9.84 0.20
C GLN A 83 10.27 9.37 -1.12
N THR A 84 9.44 9.10 -2.14
CA THR A 84 9.92 8.69 -3.46
C THR A 84 10.78 9.79 -4.09
N ASN A 85 10.33 11.04 -4.04
CA ASN A 85 11.12 12.15 -4.59
C ASN A 85 12.40 12.41 -3.78
N ALA A 86 12.33 12.34 -2.45
CA ALA A 86 13.51 12.54 -1.60
C ALA A 86 14.64 11.54 -1.93
N ARG A 87 14.29 10.30 -2.29
CA ARG A 87 15.28 9.25 -2.61
C ARG A 87 15.65 9.17 -4.09
N HIS A 88 14.69 9.39 -4.98
CA HIS A 88 14.83 9.02 -6.39
C HIS A 88 14.34 10.09 -7.38
N ALA A 89 14.14 11.35 -6.96
CA ALA A 89 13.83 12.43 -7.92
C ALA A 89 14.96 12.65 -8.95
N GLN A 90 16.18 12.26 -8.60
CA GLN A 90 17.38 12.36 -9.44
C GLN A 90 18.15 11.03 -9.42
N GLY A 91 19.06 10.86 -10.38
CA GLY A 91 19.91 9.67 -10.49
C GLY A 91 19.33 8.58 -11.41
N PRO A 92 19.93 7.37 -11.40
CA PRO A 92 19.67 6.33 -12.40
C PRO A 92 18.23 5.81 -12.39
N HIS A 93 17.55 5.86 -11.24
CA HIS A 93 16.19 5.33 -11.07
C HIS A 93 15.10 6.42 -11.16
N ALA A 94 15.45 7.65 -11.56
CA ALA A 94 14.49 8.75 -11.64
C ALA A 94 13.31 8.46 -12.59
N ASN A 95 13.56 7.75 -13.69
CA ASN A 95 12.48 7.35 -14.60
C ASN A 95 11.51 6.36 -13.93
N ALA A 96 12.02 5.39 -13.16
CA ALA A 96 11.19 4.43 -12.44
C ALA A 96 10.37 5.10 -11.33
N ALA A 97 10.98 6.03 -10.59
CA ALA A 97 10.30 6.89 -9.63
C ALA A 97 9.15 7.67 -10.27
N GLN A 98 9.38 8.33 -11.40
CA GLN A 98 8.35 9.07 -12.13
C GLN A 98 7.20 8.16 -12.58
N LYS A 99 7.50 6.97 -13.11
CA LYS A 99 6.47 5.99 -13.49
C LYS A 99 5.66 5.53 -12.28
N PHE A 100 6.30 5.24 -11.15
CA PHE A 100 5.60 4.85 -9.93
C PHE A 100 4.68 5.97 -9.41
N LEU A 101 5.16 7.22 -9.39
CA LEU A 101 4.36 8.37 -8.98
C LEU A 101 3.19 8.66 -9.94
N ALA A 102 3.33 8.33 -11.23
CA ALA A 102 2.21 8.39 -12.17
C ALA A 102 1.09 7.39 -11.80
N GLU A 103 1.42 6.20 -11.32
CA GLU A 103 0.41 5.24 -10.82
C GLU A 103 -0.26 5.71 -9.52
N VAL A 104 0.47 6.40 -8.64
CA VAL A 104 -0.16 7.11 -7.51
C VAL A 104 -1.10 8.20 -8.02
N GLY A 105 -0.71 8.92 -9.08
CA GLY A 105 -1.56 9.89 -9.77
C GLY A 105 -2.84 9.28 -10.34
N TRP A 106 -2.79 8.05 -10.88
CA TRP A 106 -3.99 7.32 -11.34
C TRP A 106 -5.00 7.08 -10.22
N ARG A 107 -4.55 6.81 -9.00
CA ARG A 107 -5.43 6.72 -7.82
C ARG A 107 -6.14 8.04 -7.55
N GLU A 108 -5.41 9.16 -7.57
CA GLU A 108 -6.00 10.49 -7.36
C GLU A 108 -6.99 10.86 -8.46
N PHE A 109 -6.67 10.49 -9.71
CA PHE A 109 -7.58 10.68 -10.83
C PHE A 109 -8.86 9.86 -10.70
N ALA A 110 -8.79 8.62 -10.22
CA ALA A 110 -9.97 7.81 -9.95
C ALA A 110 -10.87 8.46 -8.88
N TRP A 111 -10.28 9.00 -7.81
CA TRP A 111 -11.03 9.77 -6.81
C TRP A 111 -11.64 11.06 -7.39
N HIS A 112 -10.89 11.76 -8.25
CA HIS A 112 -11.37 12.95 -8.93
C HIS A 112 -12.58 12.64 -9.82
N ILE A 113 -12.54 11.56 -10.60
CA ILE A 113 -13.69 11.10 -11.39
C ILE A 113 -14.89 10.83 -10.49
N LEU A 114 -14.72 10.03 -9.42
CA LEU A 114 -15.81 9.69 -8.50
C LEU A 114 -16.45 10.94 -7.87
N PHE A 115 -15.64 11.94 -7.52
CA PHE A 115 -16.14 13.20 -6.96
C PHE A 115 -16.96 14.01 -7.98
N HIS A 116 -16.49 14.11 -9.22
CA HIS A 116 -17.14 14.91 -10.26
C HIS A 116 -18.28 14.19 -10.99
N PHE A 117 -18.27 12.85 -10.96
CA PHE A 117 -19.28 11.97 -11.58
C PHE A 117 -19.70 10.87 -10.57
N PRO A 118 -20.54 11.20 -9.58
CA PRO A 118 -20.91 10.29 -8.49
C PRO A 118 -21.79 9.10 -8.92
#